data_AF-A0A9E1UB40-F1
#
_entry.id   AF-A0A9E1UB40-F1
#
_cell.length_a   1.000
_cell.length_b   1.000
_cell.length_c   1.000
_cell.angle_alpha   90.00
_cell.angle_beta   90.00
_cell.angle_gamma   90.00
#
_symmetry.space_group_name_H-M   'P 1'
#
loop_
_entity.id
_entity.type
_entity.pdbx_description
1 polymer ?
#
loop_
_entity_poly.entity_id
_entity_poly.type
_entity_poly.pdbx_seq_one_letter_code
_entity_poly.pdbx_strand_id
1 'polypeptide(L)'
;MKLKFCGAAGGVTGSCHLLETDKYKILVDCGMFQGGKFNEGKNHEDFPFNPAEIDVLLVTHGHLDHVGRIPKLIKDGFKGKIWMTKATCEFAELIW
;
A
#
# COMPACT_ATOMS: atom_id res chain seq x y z
N MET A 1 11.40 -12.30 11.89
CA MET A 1 10.14 -11.71 11.41
C MET A 1 9.92 -10.36 12.10
N LYS A 2 9.60 -9.31 11.33
CA LYS A 2 9.45 -7.92 11.81
C LYS A 2 8.29 -7.24 11.07
N LEU A 3 7.47 -6.47 11.79
CA LEU A 3 6.39 -5.66 11.21
C LEU A 3 6.72 -4.17 11.37
N LYS A 4 6.56 -3.41 10.29
CA LYS A 4 6.71 -1.95 10.26
C LYS A 4 5.41 -1.30 9.82
N PHE A 5 4.94 -0.34 10.62
CA PHE A 5 3.79 0.49 10.30
C PHE A 5 4.24 1.66 9.40
N CYS A 6 3.68 1.76 8.20
CA CYS A 6 4.05 2.78 7.19
C CYS A 6 2.88 3.73 6.86
N GLY A 7 1.73 3.54 7.49
CA GLY A 7 0.55 4.38 7.44
C GLY A 7 -0.53 3.84 8.38
N ALA A 8 -1.69 4.51 8.47
CA ALA A 8 -2.74 4.22 9.46
C ALA A 8 -2.23 4.08 10.92
N ALA A 9 -1.13 4.77 11.27
CA ALA A 9 -0.55 4.80 12.60
C ALA A 9 -0.83 6.16 13.24
N GLY A 10 -1.63 6.18 14.31
CA GLY A 10 -2.15 7.43 14.89
C GLY A 10 -3.17 8.15 14.01
N GLY A 11 -3.79 7.42 13.06
CA GLY A 11 -4.82 7.92 12.14
C GLY A 11 -5.52 6.76 11.43
N VAL A 12 -6.56 7.06 10.64
CA VAL A 12 -7.40 6.03 9.98
C VAL A 12 -6.89 5.68 8.58
N THR A 13 -6.55 6.68 7.78
CA THR A 13 -6.30 6.49 6.34
C THR A 13 -4.86 6.14 6.02
N GLY A 14 -4.65 5.61 4.81
CA GLY A 14 -3.31 5.35 4.27
C GLY A 14 -2.73 4.02 4.76
N SER A 15 -3.57 3.00 4.97
CA SER A 15 -3.15 1.67 5.42
C SER A 15 -1.99 1.16 4.57
N CYS A 16 -0.87 0.84 5.22
CA CYS A 16 0.35 0.40 4.58
C CYS A 16 1.27 -0.21 5.65
N HIS A 17 1.54 -1.51 5.56
CA HIS A 17 2.31 -2.24 6.56
C HIS A 17 3.33 -3.15 5.88
N LEU A 18 4.59 -3.05 6.28
CA LEU A 18 5.67 -3.89 5.74
C LEU A 18 5.99 -5.01 6.73
N LEU A 19 5.74 -6.25 6.31
CA LEU A 19 6.13 -7.47 7.01
C LEU A 19 7.40 -8.03 6.38
N GLU A 20 8.47 -8.07 7.15
CA GLU A 20 9.76 -8.62 6.75
C GLU A 20 9.99 -9.98 7.41
N THR A 21 10.32 -10.97 6.59
CA THR A 21 10.76 -12.31 7.01
C THR A 21 12.17 -12.55 6.47
N ASP A 22 12.77 -13.68 6.81
CA ASP A 22 14.11 -14.02 6.30
C ASP A 22 14.12 -14.31 4.79
N LYS A 23 12.94 -14.49 4.17
CA LYS A 23 12.79 -14.87 2.76
C LYS A 23 12.02 -13.86 1.91
N TYR A 24 11.15 -13.06 2.52
CA TYR A 24 10.21 -12.19 1.81
C TYR A 24 9.99 -10.86 2.53
N LYS A 25 9.84 -9.81 1.74
CA LYS A 25 9.26 -8.51 2.09
C LYS A 25 7.85 -8.41 1.52
N ILE A 26 6.88 -8.47 2.43
CA ILE A 26 5.46 -8.47 2.10
C ILE A 26 4.86 -7.14 2.51
N LEU A 27 4.27 -6.42 1.57
CA LEU A 27 3.48 -5.24 1.84
C LEU A 27 2.01 -5.63 2.01
N VAL A 28 1.37 -5.17 3.07
CA VAL A 28 -0.07 -5.35 3.31
C VAL A 28 -0.73 -3.98 3.17
N ASP A 29 -1.58 -3.88 2.15
CA ASP A 29 -2.20 -2.67 1.63
C ASP A 29 -1.21 -1.59 1.16
N CYS A 30 -1.70 -0.68 0.31
CA CYS A 30 -0.98 0.51 -0.13
C CYS A 30 -1.98 1.63 -0.38
N GLY A 31 -2.57 2.12 0.71
CA GLY A 31 -3.71 3.01 0.67
C GLY A 31 -3.38 4.49 0.64
N MET A 32 -4.30 5.30 0.13
CA MET A 32 -4.18 6.77 0.10
C MET A 32 -4.52 7.40 1.45
N PHE A 33 -3.74 8.39 1.87
CA PHE A 33 -4.05 9.26 3.01
C PHE A 33 -5.16 10.26 2.61
N GLN A 34 -6.15 10.45 3.49
CA GLN A 34 -7.32 11.32 3.24
C GLN A 34 -7.61 12.22 4.47
N GLY A 35 -8.61 13.09 4.36
CA GLY A 35 -9.06 13.92 5.49
C GLY A 35 -8.40 15.31 5.59
N GLY A 36 -8.03 15.89 4.44
CA GLY A 36 -7.58 17.29 4.33
C GLY A 36 -6.10 17.46 4.00
N LYS A 37 -5.70 18.73 3.79
CA LYS A 37 -4.39 19.11 3.20
C LYS A 37 -3.18 18.50 3.90
N PHE A 38 -3.19 18.40 5.23
CA PHE A 38 -2.07 17.83 5.99
C PHE A 38 -1.84 16.34 5.65
N ASN A 39 -2.91 15.57 5.45
CA ASN A 39 -2.81 14.16 5.11
C ASN A 39 -2.58 13.94 3.62
N GLU A 40 -3.14 14.79 2.75
CA GLU A 40 -2.94 14.67 1.30
C GLU A 40 -1.48 14.80 0.88
N GLY A 41 -0.70 15.65 1.55
CA GLY A 41 0.75 15.79 1.28
C GLY A 41 1.51 14.47 1.36
N LYS A 42 1.13 13.59 2.29
CA LYS A 42 1.76 12.27 2.50
C LYS A 42 1.57 11.31 1.32
N ASN A 43 0.65 11.59 0.40
CA ASN A 43 0.50 10.81 -0.83
C ASN A 43 1.61 11.09 -1.84
N HIS A 44 2.29 12.23 -1.73
CA HIS A 44 3.38 12.62 -2.61
C HIS A 44 4.76 12.33 -2.04
N GLU A 45 4.86 12.10 -0.73
CA GLU A 45 6.09 11.69 -0.05
C GLU A 45 6.56 10.31 -0.51
N ASP A 46 7.86 10.07 -0.39
CA ASP A 46 8.45 8.75 -0.64
C ASP A 46 7.98 7.74 0.42
N PHE A 47 7.87 6.48 0.01
CA PHE A 47 7.59 5.42 0.97
C PHE A 47 8.78 5.27 1.95
N PRO A 48 8.53 4.91 3.22
CA PRO A 48 9.58 4.67 4.20
C PRO A 48 10.29 3.31 3.98
N PHE A 49 10.27 2.78 2.76
CA PHE A 49 10.87 1.55 2.29
C PHE A 49 11.12 1.66 0.78
N ASN A 50 12.01 0.83 0.23
CA ASN A 50 12.27 0.78 -1.19
C ASN A 50 11.21 -0.08 -1.91
N PRO A 51 10.35 0.48 -2.78
CA PRO A 51 9.32 -0.29 -3.49
C PRO A 51 9.86 -1.42 -4.35
N ALA A 52 11.06 -1.25 -4.91
CA ALA A 52 11.70 -2.24 -5.77
C ALA A 52 12.16 -3.51 -5.01
N GLU A 53 12.23 -3.46 -3.67
CA GLU A 53 12.58 -4.60 -2.82
C GLU A 53 11.37 -5.38 -2.30
N ILE A 54 10.15 -4.94 -2.58
CA ILE A 54 8.93 -5.62 -2.12
C ILE A 54 8.64 -6.80 -3.06
N ASP A 55 8.55 -8.00 -2.50
CA ASP A 55 8.29 -9.23 -3.26
C ASP A 55 6.81 -9.37 -3.61
N VAL A 56 5.95 -9.03 -2.64
CA VAL A 56 4.51 -9.27 -2.69
C VAL A 56 3.75 -8.12 -2.05
N LEU A 57 2.71 -7.65 -2.72
CA LEU A 57 1.64 -6.82 -2.15
C LEU A 57 0.41 -7.68 -1.92
N LEU A 58 -0.09 -7.72 -0.69
CA LEU A 58 -1.40 -8.28 -0.34
C LEU A 58 -2.39 -7.13 -0.13
N VAL A 59 -3.53 -7.17 -0.83
CA VAL A 59 -4.60 -6.17 -0.68
C VAL A 59 -5.78 -6.82 0.04
N THR A 60 -6.19 -6.19 1.13
CA THR A 60 -7.26 -6.71 1.99
C THR A 60 -8.65 -6.53 1.37
N HIS A 61 -8.94 -5.33 0.83
CA HIS A 61 -10.20 -5.00 0.18
C HIS A 61 -10.07 -3.70 -0.66
N GLY A 62 -11.15 -3.33 -1.36
CA GLY A 62 -11.11 -2.30 -2.40
C GLY A 62 -11.22 -0.85 -1.94
N HIS A 63 -11.25 -0.55 -0.64
CA HIS A 63 -11.36 0.84 -0.20
C HIS A 63 -10.11 1.66 -0.57
N LEU A 64 -10.32 2.94 -0.89
CA LEU A 64 -9.28 3.82 -1.43
C LEU A 64 -8.14 4.09 -0.45
N ASP A 65 -8.41 4.10 0.86
CA ASP A 65 -7.39 4.15 1.91
C ASP A 65 -6.67 2.82 2.17
N HIS A 66 -6.90 1.80 1.32
CA HIS A 66 -6.16 0.55 1.26
C HIS A 66 -5.51 0.31 -0.13
N VAL A 67 -6.07 0.86 -1.21
CA VAL A 67 -5.57 0.64 -2.59
C VAL A 67 -5.03 1.88 -3.31
N GLY A 68 -5.35 3.07 -2.82
CA GLY A 68 -5.21 4.31 -3.60
C GLY A 68 -3.77 4.76 -3.89
N ARG A 69 -2.74 4.20 -3.23
CA ARG A 69 -1.32 4.46 -3.55
C ARG A 69 -0.65 3.32 -4.33
N ILE A 70 -1.38 2.26 -4.72
CA ILE A 70 -0.82 1.18 -5.55
C ILE A 70 -0.22 1.72 -6.88
N PRO A 71 -0.87 2.64 -7.61
CA PRO A 71 -0.26 3.21 -8.82
C PRO A 71 1.06 3.94 -8.55
N LYS A 72 1.17 4.66 -7.42
CA LYS A 72 2.43 5.29 -7.00
C LYS A 72 3.49 4.24 -6.65
N LEU A 73 3.12 3.19 -5.93
CA LEU A 73 4.02 2.07 -5.60
C LEU A 73 4.65 1.46 -6.86
N ILE A 74 3.84 1.22 -7.90
CA ILE A 74 4.30 0.71 -9.21
C ILE A 74 5.22 1.73 -9.90
N LYS A 75 4.81 3.00 -9.94
CA LYS A 75 5.61 4.09 -10.53
C LYS A 75 6.98 4.22 -9.86
N ASP A 76 7.05 4.01 -8.56
CA ASP A 76 8.28 4.13 -7.75
C ASP A 76 9.14 2.85 -7.77
N GLY A 77 8.79 1.86 -8.61
CA GLY A 77 9.67 0.74 -8.96
C GLY A 77 9.24 -0.64 -8.48
N PHE A 78 8.07 -0.78 -7.87
CA PHE A 78 7.53 -2.10 -7.50
C PHE A 78 7.27 -2.97 -8.74
N LYS A 79 7.78 -4.20 -8.71
CA LYS A 79 7.61 -5.21 -9.78
C LYS A 79 7.15 -6.57 -9.23
N GLY A 80 6.80 -6.63 -7.95
CA GLY A 80 6.37 -7.85 -7.28
C GLY A 80 4.96 -8.28 -7.68
N LYS A 81 4.48 -9.35 -7.06
CA LYS A 81 3.11 -9.86 -7.30
C LYS A 81 2.10 -9.12 -6.43
N ILE A 82 0.94 -8.79 -6.99
CA ILE A 82 -0.19 -8.26 -6.24
C ILE A 82 -1.22 -9.39 -6.07
N TRP A 83 -1.59 -9.70 -4.83
CA TRP A 83 -2.65 -10.65 -4.52
C TRP A 83 -3.81 -9.93 -3.86
N MET A 84 -5.00 -10.24 -4.34
CA MET A 84 -6.27 -9.74 -3.82
C MET A 84 -7.38 -10.71 -4.18
N THR A 85 -8.55 -10.56 -3.55
CA THR A 85 -9.71 -11.37 -3.96
C THR A 85 -10.19 -10.97 -5.35
N LYS A 86 -10.91 -11.86 -6.05
CA LYS A 86 -11.52 -11.54 -7.34
C LYS A 86 -12.41 -10.29 -7.27
N ALA A 87 -13.25 -10.20 -6.23
CA ALA A 87 -14.12 -9.05 -6.01
C ALA A 87 -13.32 -7.75 -5.80
N THR A 88 -12.20 -7.81 -5.08
CA THR A 88 -11.30 -6.66 -4.93
C THR A 88 -10.67 -6.26 -6.27
N CYS A 89 -10.24 -7.21 -7.09
CA CYS A 89 -9.67 -6.93 -8.41
C CYS A 89 -10.68 -6.23 -9.33
N GLU A 90 -11.91 -6.77 -9.42
CA GLU A 90 -12.99 -6.17 -10.21
C GLU A 90 -13.35 -4.77 -9.70
N PHE A 91 -13.39 -4.57 -8.39
CA PHE A 91 -13.63 -3.23 -7.82
C PHE A 91 -12.48 -2.27 -8.10
N ALA A 92 -11.26 -2.79 -8.11
CA ALA A 92 -10.09 -2.00 -8.39
C ALA A 92 -10.23 -1.37 -9.80
N GLU A 93 -10.65 -2.09 -10.84
CA GLU A 93 -10.84 -1.53 -12.20
C GLU A 93 -11.78 -0.29 -12.27
N LEU A 94 -12.58 -0.03 -11.24
CA LEU A 94 -13.43 1.17 -11.14
C LEU A 94 -12.71 2.38 -10.52
N ILE A 95 -11.55 2.16 -9.88
CA ILE A 95 -10.81 3.16 -9.10
C ILE A 95 -9.57 3.68 -9.83
N TRP A 96 -8.85 2.84 -10.58
CA TRP A 96 -7.57 3.10 -11.29
C TRP A 96 -7.69 2.65 -12.74
#